data_AF-A0A432SFU4-F1
#
_entry.id   AF-A0A432SFU4-F1
#
_cell.length_a   1.000
_cell.length_b   1.000
_cell.length_c   1.000
_cell.angle_alpha   90.00
_cell.angle_beta   90.00
_cell.angle_gamma   90.00
#
_symmetry.space_group_name_H-M   'P 1'
#
loop_
_entity.id
_entity.type
_entity.pdbx_description
1 polymer ?
#
loop_
_entity_poly.entity_id
_entity_poly.type
_entity_poly.pdbx_seq_one_letter_code
_entity_poly.pdbx_strand_id
1 'polypeptide(L)'
;MVNKFPLFLLLLCVGFCVQPPLYGSQNPFAVRFPLKEGIIHYAIRGSVEGTKVLYFRDYGAKELIIEQTRGNILTHPKTKQKAVLIRDGEKYTIDLTKKEIRKEPLLTNLLEQKFRKLTQTEQKSVLKNLQNMPDRSWENLDRECISNAKKIENLWCTREQIEGKDQCSIAHGLLILDSDIDILGFHVKEFVTKIEDKSPDPQMFQLPPNIPVTKAEQDLSHTANQILKKLTDTNRSFACKTQKHTAADREGLQQSMYREIQKLSKNF
;
A
#
# COMPACT_ATOMS: atom_id res chain seq x y z
N MET A 1 52.24 -57.95 23.11
CA MET A 1 51.38 -57.48 22.00
C MET A 1 50.23 -56.71 22.63
N VAL A 2 50.41 -55.44 23.00
CA VAL A 2 50.15 -54.21 22.22
C VAL A 2 48.81 -54.25 21.47
N ASN A 3 47.82 -53.53 21.99
CA ASN A 3 46.86 -52.79 21.18
C ASN A 3 46.47 -51.51 21.92
N LYS A 4 47.04 -50.38 21.48
CA LYS A 4 46.64 -49.02 21.83
C LYS A 4 45.77 -48.53 20.66
N PHE A 5 44.48 -48.31 20.89
CA PHE A 5 43.58 -47.69 19.92
C PHE A 5 43.33 -46.23 20.33
N PRO A 6 43.38 -45.25 19.41
CA PRO A 6 43.53 -43.85 19.77
C PRO A 6 42.17 -43.18 20.01
N LEU A 7 42.06 -42.61 21.21
CA LEU A 7 40.99 -41.75 21.70
C LEU A 7 41.27 -40.30 21.27
N PHE A 8 41.12 -39.95 19.99
CA PHE A 8 41.42 -38.57 19.55
C PHE A 8 40.65 -38.04 18.33
N LEU A 9 39.44 -38.53 18.04
CA LEU A 9 38.71 -38.11 16.85
C LEU A 9 37.21 -37.85 17.09
N LEU A 10 36.87 -37.10 18.14
CA LEU A 10 35.47 -36.77 18.47
C LEU A 10 35.30 -35.36 19.06
N LEU A 11 36.00 -34.36 18.50
CA LEU A 11 35.95 -32.99 19.02
C LEU A 11 36.06 -31.88 17.95
N LEU A 12 35.50 -32.10 16.74
CA LEU A 12 35.63 -31.13 15.63
C LEU A 12 34.35 -30.84 14.81
N CYS A 13 33.16 -31.11 15.34
CA CYS A 13 31.90 -30.90 14.60
C CYS A 13 30.79 -30.16 15.40
N VAL A 14 31.13 -29.44 16.47
CA VAL A 14 30.18 -28.55 17.19
C VAL A 14 30.50 -27.07 16.93
N GLY A 15 30.96 -26.78 15.72
CA GLY A 15 31.00 -25.43 15.15
C GLY A 15 29.79 -25.26 14.23
N PHE A 16 28.58 -25.56 14.72
CA PHE A 16 27.37 -25.17 14.00
C PHE A 16 27.34 -23.64 14.05
N CYS A 17 27.82 -23.02 12.97
CA CYS A 17 27.61 -21.63 12.67
C CYS A 17 26.10 -21.39 12.66
N VAL A 18 25.55 -21.06 13.83
CA VAL A 18 24.26 -20.36 13.93
C VAL A 18 24.55 -18.98 13.36
N GLN A 19 24.60 -18.90 12.03
CA GLN A 19 24.46 -17.63 11.36
C GLN A 19 23.09 -17.12 11.82
N PRO A 20 22.99 -15.97 12.51
CA PRO A 20 21.69 -15.37 12.72
C PRO A 20 21.04 -15.29 11.35
N PRO A 21 19.75 -15.63 11.21
CA PRO A 21 19.08 -15.45 9.94
C PRO A 21 19.40 -14.03 9.51
N LEU A 22 20.05 -13.92 8.35
CA LEU A 22 20.18 -12.67 7.63
C LEU A 22 18.75 -12.22 7.42
N TYR A 23 18.24 -11.44 8.39
CA TYR A 23 17.10 -10.56 8.20
C TYR A 23 17.61 -9.55 7.19
N GLY A 24 17.64 -9.95 5.91
CA GLY A 24 17.68 -9.03 4.80
C GLY A 24 16.57 -8.04 5.10
N SER A 25 16.96 -6.78 5.32
CA SER A 25 16.06 -5.74 5.82
C SER A 25 14.75 -5.82 5.03
N GLN A 26 13.66 -6.23 5.67
CA GLN A 26 12.36 -6.28 5.01
C GLN A 26 12.09 -4.85 4.52
N ASN A 27 12.11 -4.66 3.20
CA ASN A 27 11.93 -3.32 2.64
C ASN A 27 10.50 -2.91 2.94
N PRO A 28 10.28 -1.87 3.76
CA PRO A 28 8.95 -1.58 4.25
C PRO A 28 8.06 -1.03 3.14
N PHE A 29 8.64 -0.54 2.04
CA PHE A 29 7.90 -0.01 0.89
C PHE A 29 7.48 -1.08 -0.12
N ALA A 30 7.94 -2.32 0.02
CA ALA A 30 7.63 -3.45 -0.88
C ALA A 30 6.36 -4.22 -0.44
N VAL A 31 5.30 -3.49 -0.11
CA VAL A 31 4.03 -4.10 0.35
C VAL A 31 3.29 -4.71 -0.85
N ARG A 32 2.66 -5.87 -0.63
CA ARG A 32 1.97 -6.67 -1.65
C ARG A 32 0.52 -6.95 -1.23
N PHE A 33 -0.34 -7.20 -2.21
CA PHE A 33 -1.69 -7.70 -1.91
C PHE A 33 -1.61 -9.10 -1.27
N PRO A 34 -2.59 -9.49 -0.44
CA PRO A 34 -2.58 -10.81 0.19
C PRO A 34 -3.00 -11.91 -0.80
N LEU A 35 -3.60 -11.53 -1.92
CA LEU A 35 -4.01 -12.40 -3.02
C LEU A 35 -3.03 -12.24 -4.19
N LYS A 36 -2.70 -13.35 -4.86
CA LYS A 36 -1.80 -13.35 -6.01
C LYS A 36 -2.40 -12.63 -7.22
N GLU A 37 -3.68 -12.85 -7.47
CA GLU A 37 -4.46 -12.27 -8.56
C GLU A 37 -5.94 -12.26 -8.22
N GLY A 38 -6.73 -11.45 -8.93
CA GLY A 38 -8.16 -11.38 -8.71
C GLY A 38 -8.83 -10.20 -9.41
N ILE A 39 -10.16 -10.17 -9.29
CA ILE A 39 -11.02 -9.10 -9.80
C ILE A 39 -11.93 -8.64 -8.66
N ILE A 40 -11.98 -7.33 -8.41
CA ILE A 40 -12.79 -6.76 -7.34
C ILE A 40 -13.72 -5.71 -7.92
N HIS A 41 -15.01 -5.91 -7.71
CA HIS A 41 -16.05 -5.00 -8.15
C HIS A 41 -16.51 -4.14 -6.99
N TYR A 42 -16.71 -2.86 -7.28
CA TYR A 42 -17.12 -1.84 -6.33
C TYR A 42 -18.36 -1.11 -6.84
N ALA A 43 -19.23 -0.73 -5.92
CA ALA A 43 -20.25 0.29 -6.14
C ALA A 43 -19.82 1.59 -5.45
N ILE A 44 -20.11 2.72 -6.10
CA ILE A 44 -19.88 4.07 -5.60
C ILE A 44 -21.25 4.74 -5.46
N ARG A 45 -21.53 5.36 -4.31
CA ARG A 45 -22.81 6.04 -3.99
C ARG A 45 -22.57 7.37 -3.27
N GLY A 46 -23.58 8.26 -3.30
CA GLY A 46 -23.58 9.54 -2.61
C GLY A 46 -23.62 10.72 -3.58
N SER A 47 -22.80 11.74 -3.34
CA SER A 47 -22.62 12.90 -4.20
C SER A 47 -22.11 12.52 -5.61
N VAL A 48 -21.49 11.34 -5.73
CA VAL A 48 -21.14 10.69 -6.99
C VAL A 48 -21.63 9.26 -6.96
N GLU A 49 -22.18 8.79 -8.07
CA GLU A 49 -22.62 7.41 -8.23
C GLU A 49 -21.85 6.74 -9.35
N GLY A 50 -21.58 5.44 -9.22
CA GLY A 50 -20.82 4.74 -10.24
C GLY A 50 -20.38 3.34 -9.87
N THR A 51 -19.46 2.84 -10.66
CA THR A 51 -18.83 1.53 -10.46
C THR A 51 -17.32 1.66 -10.63
N LYS A 52 -16.60 0.78 -9.93
CA LYS A 52 -15.17 0.62 -10.12
C LYS A 52 -14.85 -0.87 -10.17
N VAL A 53 -13.94 -1.26 -11.04
CA VAL A 53 -13.42 -2.63 -11.12
C VAL A 53 -11.90 -2.58 -11.03
N LEU A 54 -11.35 -3.30 -10.07
CA LEU A 54 -9.91 -3.51 -9.90
C LEU A 54 -9.56 -4.91 -10.38
N TYR A 55 -8.71 -4.98 -11.41
CA TYR A 55 -8.04 -6.20 -11.84
C TYR A 55 -6.61 -6.15 -11.33
N PHE A 56 -6.12 -7.23 -10.74
CA PHE A 56 -4.73 -7.27 -10.29
C PHE A 56 -4.09 -8.65 -10.51
N ARG A 57 -2.77 -8.63 -10.67
CA ARG A 57 -1.91 -9.82 -10.79
C ARG A 57 -0.59 -9.60 -10.07
N ASP A 58 0.14 -10.68 -9.89
CA ASP A 58 1.48 -10.69 -9.31
C ASP A 58 1.50 -9.95 -7.95
N TYR A 59 0.50 -10.24 -7.11
CA TYR A 59 0.28 -9.62 -5.80
C TYR A 59 0.19 -8.08 -5.82
N GLY A 60 -0.46 -7.52 -6.85
CA GLY A 60 -0.60 -6.07 -7.05
C GLY A 60 0.58 -5.42 -7.78
N ALA A 61 1.56 -6.20 -8.29
CA ALA A 61 2.60 -5.62 -9.14
C ALA A 61 2.04 -5.13 -10.49
N LYS A 62 0.92 -5.71 -10.93
CA LYS A 62 0.14 -5.28 -12.09
C LYS A 62 -1.28 -5.00 -11.64
N GLU A 63 -1.76 -3.80 -11.92
CA GLU A 63 -3.11 -3.37 -11.55
C GLU A 63 -3.77 -2.64 -12.71
N LEU A 64 -5.06 -2.87 -12.90
CA LEU A 64 -5.90 -2.07 -13.77
C LEU A 64 -7.15 -1.69 -12.98
N ILE A 65 -7.34 -0.40 -12.76
CA ILE A 65 -8.55 0.16 -12.17
C ILE A 65 -9.34 0.80 -13.28
N ILE A 66 -10.57 0.36 -13.51
CA ILE A 66 -11.53 1.00 -14.40
C ILE A 66 -12.61 1.61 -13.51
N GLU A 67 -12.79 2.93 -13.61
CA GLU A 67 -13.79 3.66 -12.85
C GLU A 67 -14.72 4.40 -13.79
N GLN A 68 -16.02 4.24 -13.57
CA GLN A 68 -17.06 4.96 -14.27
C GLN A 68 -17.99 5.61 -13.25
N THR A 69 -18.02 6.94 -13.23
CA THR A 69 -18.77 7.73 -12.26
C THR A 69 -19.62 8.79 -12.94
N ARG A 70 -20.73 9.15 -12.29
CA ARG A 70 -21.63 10.24 -12.65
C ARG A 70 -21.81 11.12 -11.42
N GLY A 71 -21.39 12.37 -11.52
CA GLY A 71 -21.58 13.37 -10.47
C GLY A 71 -22.82 14.22 -10.70
N ASN A 72 -23.57 14.49 -9.65
CA ASN A 72 -24.68 15.45 -9.67
C ASN A 72 -24.13 16.85 -9.34
N ILE A 73 -23.60 17.54 -10.35
CA ILE A 73 -23.37 18.99 -10.25
C ILE A 73 -24.66 19.67 -10.71
N LEU A 74 -25.18 20.59 -9.89
CA LEU A 74 -26.48 21.28 -9.96
C LEU A 74 -26.98 21.76 -11.33
N THR A 75 -26.16 21.77 -12.38
CA THR A 75 -26.57 22.20 -13.72
C THR A 75 -26.32 21.18 -14.83
N HIS A 76 -25.32 20.28 -14.72
CA HIS A 76 -25.00 19.31 -15.78
C HIS A 76 -24.35 18.05 -15.19
N PRO A 77 -24.99 16.87 -15.26
CA PRO A 77 -24.36 15.62 -14.84
C PRO A 77 -23.15 15.34 -15.75
N LYS A 78 -21.98 15.15 -15.15
CA LYS A 78 -20.75 14.79 -15.87
C LYS A 78 -20.44 13.32 -15.63
N THR A 79 -20.45 12.53 -16.70
CA THR A 79 -19.89 11.17 -16.67
C THR A 79 -18.38 11.26 -16.82
N LYS A 80 -17.66 10.55 -15.95
CA LYS A 80 -16.21 10.39 -16.03
C LYS A 80 -15.91 8.90 -16.20
N GLN A 81 -15.02 8.60 -17.13
CA GLN A 81 -14.47 7.27 -17.30
C GLN A 81 -12.94 7.38 -17.25
N LYS A 82 -12.33 6.70 -16.30
CA LYS A 82 -10.89 6.74 -16.05
C LYS A 82 -10.37 5.33 -15.94
N ALA A 83 -9.20 5.08 -16.52
CA ALA A 83 -8.43 3.89 -16.20
C ALA A 83 -7.09 4.26 -15.55
N VAL A 84 -6.66 3.48 -14.56
CA VAL A 84 -5.32 3.55 -13.98
C VAL A 84 -4.68 2.18 -14.15
N LEU A 85 -3.58 2.14 -14.90
CA LEU A 85 -2.80 0.93 -15.13
C LEU A 85 -1.46 1.05 -14.40
N ILE A 86 -1.13 0.09 -13.56
CA ILE A 86 0.19 -0.05 -12.93
C ILE A 86 0.87 -1.26 -13.56
N ARG A 87 2.07 -1.08 -14.09
CA ARG A 87 2.92 -2.15 -14.60
C ARG A 87 4.37 -1.70 -14.66
N ASP A 88 5.31 -2.65 -14.56
CA ASP A 88 6.75 -2.41 -14.70
C ASP A 88 7.28 -1.27 -13.81
N GLY A 89 6.60 -1.09 -12.68
CA GLY A 89 6.89 -0.07 -11.69
C GLY A 89 6.47 1.36 -12.03
N GLU A 90 5.63 1.52 -13.05
CA GLU A 90 5.10 2.79 -13.52
C GLU A 90 3.57 2.81 -13.41
N LYS A 91 3.02 4.01 -13.23
CA LYS A 91 1.59 4.28 -13.19
C LYS A 91 1.21 5.05 -14.44
N TYR A 92 0.19 4.55 -15.14
CA TYR A 92 -0.38 5.13 -16.33
C TYR A 92 -1.81 5.55 -16.02
N THR A 93 -2.07 6.86 -16.05
CA THR A 93 -3.43 7.40 -15.96
C THR A 93 -3.97 7.62 -17.35
N ILE A 94 -5.08 6.98 -17.68
CA ILE A 94 -5.71 7.00 -18.99
C ILE A 94 -7.02 7.78 -18.89
N ASP A 95 -7.08 8.93 -19.55
CA ASP A 95 -8.32 9.69 -19.75
C ASP A 95 -8.97 9.19 -21.05
N LEU A 96 -10.01 8.36 -20.91
CA LEU A 96 -10.69 7.75 -22.04
C LEU A 96 -11.53 8.76 -22.84
N THR A 97 -11.94 9.87 -22.21
CA THR A 97 -12.68 10.94 -22.87
C THR A 97 -11.76 11.77 -23.76
N LYS A 98 -10.59 12.13 -23.24
CA LYS A 98 -9.60 12.96 -23.97
C LYS A 98 -8.68 12.15 -24.87
N LYS A 99 -8.64 10.82 -24.71
CA LYS A 99 -7.67 9.93 -25.35
C LYS A 99 -6.24 10.39 -25.05
N GLU A 100 -5.94 10.54 -23.77
CA GLU A 100 -4.60 10.91 -23.28
C GLU A 100 -4.11 9.87 -22.28
N ILE A 101 -2.82 9.53 -22.37
CA ILE A 101 -2.14 8.73 -21.35
C ILE A 101 -1.07 9.60 -20.68
N ARG A 102 -1.11 9.63 -19.35
CA ARG A 102 -0.08 10.22 -18.51
C ARG A 102 0.68 9.11 -17.79
N LYS A 103 2.00 9.12 -17.93
CA LYS A 103 2.93 8.18 -17.30
C LYS A 103 3.70 8.87 -16.18
N GLU A 104 3.76 8.22 -15.04
CA GLU A 104 4.55 8.66 -13.89
C GLU A 104 5.16 7.45 -13.15
N PRO A 105 6.35 7.60 -12.53
CA PRO A 105 6.92 6.54 -11.72
C PRO A 105 6.03 6.27 -10.49
N LEU A 106 6.01 5.04 -10.00
CA LEU A 106 5.31 4.73 -8.75
C LEU A 106 6.15 5.21 -7.55
N LEU A 107 5.56 6.04 -6.68
CA LEU A 107 6.26 6.60 -5.51
C LEU A 107 6.85 5.50 -4.60
N THR A 108 6.15 4.39 -4.43
CA THR A 108 6.61 3.25 -3.63
C THR A 108 7.89 2.65 -4.18
N ASN A 109 8.03 2.54 -5.51
CA ASN A 109 9.26 2.05 -6.13
C ASN A 109 10.42 3.02 -5.96
N LEU A 110 10.16 4.33 -6.04
CA LEU A 110 11.17 5.35 -5.77
C LEU A 110 11.65 5.27 -4.31
N LEU A 111 10.71 5.12 -3.36
CA LEU A 111 11.02 4.92 -1.95
C LEU A 111 11.79 3.62 -1.73
N GLU A 112 11.38 2.53 -2.37
CA GLU A 112 12.05 1.24 -2.29
C GLU A 112 13.50 1.34 -2.77
N GLN A 113 13.72 1.92 -3.95
CA GLN A 113 15.04 2.11 -4.55
C GLN A 113 15.94 3.00 -3.69
N LYS A 114 15.40 4.10 -3.17
CA LYS A 114 16.16 5.03 -2.32
C LYS A 114 16.46 4.44 -0.94
N PHE A 115 15.52 3.71 -0.34
CA PHE A 115 15.73 2.99 0.93
C PHE A 115 16.86 1.97 0.82
N ARG A 116 16.93 1.21 -0.28
CA ARG A 116 18.02 0.26 -0.55
C ARG A 116 19.40 0.92 -0.63
N LYS A 117 19.46 2.24 -0.93
CA LYS A 117 20.71 3.02 -1.00
C LYS A 117 21.11 3.65 0.33
N LEU A 118 20.24 3.64 1.34
CA LEU A 118 20.55 4.13 2.68
C LEU A 118 21.57 3.20 3.36
N THR A 119 22.35 3.75 4.27
CA THR A 119 23.22 2.96 5.17
C THR A 119 22.38 2.07 6.09
N GLN A 120 22.98 1.01 6.65
CA GLN A 120 22.26 0.12 7.58
C GLN A 120 21.70 0.88 8.80
N THR A 121 22.41 1.90 9.28
CA THR A 121 21.97 2.74 10.40
C THR A 121 20.73 3.54 10.01
N GLU A 122 20.73 4.18 8.85
CA GLU A 122 19.58 4.92 8.32
C GLU A 122 18.39 3.98 8.04
N GLN A 123 18.62 2.80 7.46
CA GLN A 123 17.56 1.80 7.25
C GLN A 123 16.93 1.37 8.57
N LYS A 124 17.73 1.14 9.61
CA LYS A 124 17.23 0.84 10.96
C LYS A 124 16.43 2.01 11.54
N SER A 125 16.89 3.24 11.36
CA SER A 125 16.15 4.44 11.77
C SER A 125 14.82 4.54 11.04
N VAL A 126 14.79 4.34 9.72
CA VAL A 126 13.55 4.33 8.93
C VAL A 126 12.61 3.23 9.44
N LEU A 127 13.06 1.99 9.58
CA LEU A 127 12.21 0.89 10.08
C LEU A 127 11.67 1.17 11.49
N LYS A 128 12.54 1.66 12.39
CA LYS A 128 12.15 2.05 13.75
C LYS A 128 11.15 3.21 13.73
N ASN A 129 11.36 4.21 12.90
CA ASN A 129 10.52 5.40 12.82
C ASN A 129 9.20 5.12 12.11
N LEU A 130 9.16 4.14 11.21
CA LEU A 130 7.93 3.61 10.63
C LEU A 130 7.13 2.84 11.67
N GLN A 131 7.77 1.98 12.46
CA GLN A 131 7.12 1.28 13.57
C GLN A 131 6.64 2.26 14.66
N ASN A 132 7.39 3.32 14.90
CA ASN A 132 7.00 4.36 15.85
C ASN A 132 6.31 5.53 15.16
N MET A 133 5.87 5.40 13.89
CA MET A 133 5.12 6.48 13.26
C MET A 133 3.71 6.36 13.82
N PRO A 134 3.29 7.32 14.66
CA PRO A 134 1.94 7.27 15.16
C PRO A 134 1.03 7.61 13.96
N ASP A 135 -0.22 7.15 13.97
CA ASP A 135 -1.24 7.64 13.03
C ASP A 135 -1.53 9.17 13.16
N ARG A 136 -0.71 9.91 13.93
CA ARG A 136 -0.90 11.27 14.44
C ARG A 136 -0.20 12.39 13.66
N SER A 137 0.01 12.29 12.34
CA SER A 137 0.37 13.49 11.54
C SER A 137 -0.71 14.59 11.54
N TRP A 138 -1.80 14.36 12.27
CA TRP A 138 -2.86 15.31 12.62
C TRP A 138 -3.07 15.21 14.14
N GLU A 139 -2.28 15.93 14.93
CA GLU A 139 -2.24 15.82 16.40
C GLU A 139 -3.56 16.19 17.12
N ASN A 140 -4.65 16.48 16.39
CA ASN A 140 -5.96 16.83 16.96
C ASN A 140 -7.16 16.03 16.38
N LEU A 141 -6.95 15.00 15.56
CA LEU A 141 -8.06 14.19 15.05
C LEU A 141 -8.08 12.83 15.76
N ASP A 142 -9.10 12.59 16.58
CA ASP A 142 -9.36 11.30 17.20
C ASP A 142 -9.49 10.23 16.12
N ARG A 143 -8.49 9.35 16.03
CA ARG A 143 -8.52 8.20 15.12
C ARG A 143 -8.72 6.92 15.90
N GLU A 144 -9.62 6.09 15.39
CA GLU A 144 -9.83 4.75 15.89
C GLU A 144 -9.40 3.74 14.82
N CYS A 145 -8.52 2.80 15.19
CA CYS A 145 -8.12 1.69 14.34
C CYS A 145 -8.49 0.38 15.01
N ILE A 146 -9.29 -0.44 14.34
CA ILE A 146 -9.80 -1.70 14.86
C ILE A 146 -9.37 -2.82 13.90
N SER A 147 -8.40 -3.63 14.30
CA SER A 147 -7.99 -4.82 13.55
C SER A 147 -9.12 -5.85 13.47
N ASN A 148 -9.27 -6.52 12.33
CA ASN A 148 -10.32 -7.54 12.09
C ASN A 148 -11.74 -7.04 12.42
N ALA A 149 -12.01 -5.75 12.19
CA ALA A 149 -13.26 -5.10 12.58
C ALA A 149 -14.49 -5.68 11.87
N LYS A 150 -14.33 -6.05 10.59
CA LYS A 150 -15.41 -6.53 9.74
C LYS A 150 -14.86 -7.58 8.79
N LYS A 151 -15.67 -8.60 8.52
CA LYS A 151 -15.44 -9.55 7.44
C LYS A 151 -16.27 -9.12 6.23
N ILE A 152 -15.62 -8.86 5.10
CA ILE A 152 -16.28 -8.55 3.82
C ILE A 152 -15.95 -9.71 2.88
N GLU A 153 -16.98 -10.42 2.43
CA GLU A 153 -16.85 -11.74 1.80
C GLU A 153 -16.05 -12.70 2.69
N ASN A 154 -14.82 -13.04 2.29
CA ASN A 154 -13.92 -13.91 3.02
C ASN A 154 -12.65 -13.20 3.55
N LEU A 155 -12.64 -11.87 3.53
CA LEU A 155 -11.49 -11.07 3.92
C LEU A 155 -11.81 -10.27 5.18
N TRP A 156 -10.99 -10.43 6.22
CA TRP A 156 -11.02 -9.59 7.40
C TRP A 156 -10.33 -8.27 7.10
N CYS A 157 -10.97 -7.15 7.43
CA CYS A 157 -10.40 -5.83 7.24
C CYS A 157 -10.14 -5.11 8.56
N THR A 158 -9.12 -4.25 8.54
CA THR A 158 -8.89 -3.26 9.58
C THR A 158 -9.79 -2.06 9.29
N ARG A 159 -10.62 -1.68 10.26
CA ARG A 159 -11.43 -0.46 10.20
C ARG A 159 -10.62 0.71 10.74
N GLU A 160 -10.73 1.83 10.08
CA GLU A 160 -10.08 3.09 10.40
C GLU A 160 -11.12 4.19 10.35
N GLN A 161 -11.34 4.86 11.47
CA GLN A 161 -12.23 6.00 11.58
C GLN A 161 -11.44 7.26 11.88
N ILE A 162 -11.71 8.30 11.13
CA ILE A 162 -11.21 9.66 11.27
C ILE A 162 -12.42 10.58 11.06
N GLU A 163 -12.44 11.78 11.63
CA GLU A 163 -13.49 12.75 11.33
C GLU A 163 -13.75 12.87 9.82
N GLY A 164 -15.01 12.65 9.40
CA GLY A 164 -15.41 12.67 7.99
C GLY A 164 -14.93 11.47 7.15
N LYS A 165 -14.37 10.42 7.75
CA LYS A 165 -13.92 9.23 7.02
C LYS A 165 -13.98 7.95 7.87
N ASP A 166 -14.67 6.95 7.36
CA ASP A 166 -14.65 5.58 7.86
C ASP A 166 -14.20 4.64 6.73
N GLN A 167 -13.21 3.78 6.97
CA GLN A 167 -12.67 2.92 5.94
C GLN A 167 -12.32 1.55 6.51
N CYS A 168 -12.70 0.50 5.80
CA CYS A 168 -12.21 -0.85 6.04
C CYS A 168 -11.26 -1.28 4.91
N SER A 169 -10.04 -1.69 5.26
CA SER A 169 -9.01 -2.06 4.29
C SER A 169 -8.22 -3.31 4.69
N ILE A 170 -7.56 -3.93 3.71
CA ILE A 170 -6.61 -5.02 3.92
C ILE A 170 -5.24 -4.69 3.34
N ALA A 171 -4.23 -5.46 3.75
CA ALA A 171 -2.84 -5.30 3.36
C ALA A 171 -2.39 -3.84 3.46
N HIS A 172 -2.54 -3.26 4.66
CA HIS A 172 -1.94 -1.96 4.95
C HIS A 172 -2.54 -0.79 4.18
N GLY A 173 -3.85 -0.84 3.91
CA GLY A 173 -4.54 0.19 3.17
C GLY A 173 -4.37 0.10 1.65
N LEU A 174 -3.64 -0.91 1.16
CA LEU A 174 -3.46 -1.14 -0.27
C LEU A 174 -4.78 -1.50 -0.95
N LEU A 175 -5.60 -2.30 -0.29
CA LEU A 175 -6.88 -2.73 -0.82
C LEU A 175 -8.00 -2.27 0.10
N ILE A 176 -8.72 -1.26 -0.38
CA ILE A 176 -9.91 -0.72 0.29
C ILE A 176 -11.07 -1.66 -0.03
N LEU A 177 -11.80 -2.11 1.00
CA LEU A 177 -12.97 -2.98 0.84
C LEU A 177 -14.30 -2.22 1.08
N ASP A 178 -14.26 -1.21 1.94
CA ASP A 178 -15.40 -0.36 2.30
C ASP A 178 -14.83 1.01 2.67
N SER A 179 -15.41 2.09 2.17
CA SER A 179 -15.01 3.45 2.50
C SER A 179 -16.24 4.34 2.47
N ASP A 180 -16.36 5.18 3.47
CA ASP A 180 -17.41 6.16 3.65
C ASP A 180 -16.73 7.48 3.98
N ILE A 181 -16.79 8.44 3.07
CA ILE A 181 -16.08 9.71 3.15
C ILE A 181 -17.12 10.82 3.10
N ASP A 182 -17.17 11.65 4.15
CA ASP A 182 -17.97 12.87 4.20
C ASP A 182 -17.05 14.05 4.51
N ILE A 183 -16.75 14.85 3.49
CA ILE A 183 -15.88 16.01 3.63
C ILE A 183 -16.57 17.20 2.98
N LEU A 184 -16.82 18.25 3.77
CA LEU A 184 -17.39 19.52 3.30
C LEU A 184 -18.73 19.35 2.55
N GLY A 185 -19.60 18.46 3.02
CA GLY A 185 -20.91 18.18 2.42
C GLY A 185 -20.84 17.34 1.14
N PHE A 186 -19.66 16.81 0.81
CA PHE A 186 -19.48 15.84 -0.25
C PHE A 186 -19.34 14.45 0.38
N HIS A 187 -20.39 13.65 0.22
CA HIS A 187 -20.48 12.30 0.76
C HIS A 187 -20.26 11.27 -0.35
N VAL A 188 -19.26 10.41 -0.22
CA VAL A 188 -18.99 9.31 -1.14
C VAL A 188 -18.77 8.02 -0.36
N LYS A 189 -19.61 7.04 -0.66
CA LYS A 189 -19.48 5.68 -0.18
C LYS A 189 -19.02 4.77 -1.31
N GLU A 190 -17.92 4.08 -1.11
CA GLU A 190 -17.39 3.05 -1.99
C GLU A 190 -17.36 1.73 -1.23
N PHE A 191 -17.90 0.66 -1.81
CA PHE A 191 -17.90 -0.65 -1.16
C PHE A 191 -17.81 -1.78 -2.18
N VAL A 192 -17.11 -2.84 -1.78
CA VAL A 192 -16.99 -4.06 -2.59
C VAL A 192 -18.36 -4.73 -2.73
N THR A 193 -18.72 -5.06 -3.97
CA THR A 193 -19.93 -5.80 -4.32
C THR A 193 -19.64 -7.24 -4.74
N LYS A 194 -18.41 -7.53 -5.17
CA LYS A 194 -17.98 -8.86 -5.58
C LYS A 194 -16.46 -8.98 -5.56
N ILE A 195 -15.95 -10.13 -5.12
CA ILE A 195 -14.55 -10.53 -5.26
C ILE A 195 -14.51 -11.83 -6.07
N GLU A 196 -13.75 -11.84 -7.15
CA GLU A 196 -13.51 -13.02 -7.97
C GLU A 196 -12.06 -13.46 -7.81
N ASP A 197 -11.86 -14.67 -7.29
CA ASP A 197 -10.58 -15.37 -7.31
C ASP A 197 -10.35 -15.98 -8.69
N LYS A 198 -10.12 -15.10 -9.67
CA LYS A 198 -9.91 -15.44 -11.07
C LYS A 198 -8.77 -14.61 -11.63
N SER A 199 -7.86 -15.26 -12.35
CA SER A 199 -6.82 -14.56 -13.10
C SER A 199 -7.43 -13.68 -14.18
N PRO A 200 -7.21 -12.35 -14.16
CA PRO A 200 -7.63 -11.47 -15.25
C PRO A 200 -6.78 -11.70 -16.50
N ASP A 201 -7.40 -11.53 -17.68
CA ASP A 201 -6.72 -11.64 -18.97
C ASP A 201 -5.46 -10.74 -19.01
N PRO A 202 -4.26 -11.30 -19.25
CA PRO A 202 -3.02 -10.53 -19.37
C PRO A 202 -3.09 -9.37 -20.38
N GLN A 203 -3.89 -9.48 -21.43
CA GLN A 203 -4.01 -8.45 -22.46
C GLN A 203 -4.63 -7.15 -21.92
N MET A 204 -5.44 -7.21 -20.85
CA MET A 204 -6.03 -6.02 -20.24
C MET A 204 -4.99 -5.08 -19.61
N PHE A 205 -3.79 -5.58 -19.28
CA PHE A 205 -2.70 -4.79 -18.72
C PHE A 205 -1.79 -4.15 -19.80
N GLN A 206 -2.25 -4.16 -21.05
CA GLN A 206 -1.59 -3.47 -22.15
C GLN A 206 -2.16 -2.05 -22.31
N LEU A 207 -1.30 -1.11 -22.70
CA LEU A 207 -1.77 0.22 -23.04
C LEU A 207 -2.59 0.17 -24.34
N PRO A 208 -3.66 0.96 -24.44
CA PRO A 208 -4.42 1.04 -25.69
C PRO A 208 -3.50 1.56 -26.81
N PRO A 209 -3.57 0.95 -28.01
CA PRO A 209 -2.74 1.38 -29.13
C PRO A 209 -3.14 2.80 -29.57
N ASN A 210 -2.20 3.51 -30.20
CA ASN A 210 -2.43 4.80 -30.85
C ASN A 210 -2.86 5.96 -29.93
N ILE A 211 -2.60 5.87 -28.62
CA ILE A 211 -2.76 7.00 -27.70
C ILE A 211 -1.37 7.49 -27.25
N PRO A 212 -1.03 8.77 -27.45
CA PRO A 212 0.28 9.29 -27.06
C PRO A 212 0.45 9.22 -25.54
N VAL A 213 1.62 8.76 -25.11
CA VAL A 213 2.03 8.74 -23.71
C VAL A 213 2.83 9.99 -23.40
N THR A 214 2.31 10.82 -22.51
CA THR A 214 2.98 12.01 -21.99
C THR A 214 3.53 11.73 -20.59
N LYS A 215 4.70 12.28 -20.28
CA LYS A 215 5.26 12.19 -18.93
C LYS A 215 4.55 13.20 -18.04
N ALA A 216 4.09 12.79 -16.85
CA ALA A 216 3.59 13.73 -15.87
C ALA A 216 4.75 14.58 -15.31
N GLU A 217 4.52 15.88 -15.10
CA GLU A 217 5.52 16.83 -14.61
C GLU A 217 5.75 16.74 -13.08
N GLN A 218 5.29 15.70 -12.41
CA GLN A 218 5.41 15.59 -10.96
C GLN A 218 6.80 15.11 -10.54
N ASP A 219 7.51 15.88 -9.72
CA ASP A 219 8.80 15.49 -9.15
C ASP A 219 8.63 14.57 -7.93
N LEU A 220 8.17 13.34 -8.21
CA LEU A 220 8.03 12.30 -7.19
C LEU A 220 9.39 11.89 -6.57
N SER A 221 10.52 12.22 -7.20
CA SER A 221 11.84 11.98 -6.62
C SER A 221 12.11 12.91 -5.45
N HIS A 222 11.76 14.20 -5.59
CA HIS A 222 11.80 15.16 -4.49
C HIS A 222 10.90 14.73 -3.33
N THR A 223 9.66 14.35 -3.61
CA THR A 223 8.71 13.82 -2.62
C THR A 223 9.31 12.61 -1.88
N ALA A 224 9.84 11.63 -2.61
CA ALA A 224 10.44 10.44 -2.01
C ALA A 224 11.65 10.77 -1.12
N ASN A 225 12.49 11.74 -1.52
CA ASN A 225 13.61 12.21 -0.70
C ASN A 225 13.13 12.84 0.61
N GLN A 226 12.10 13.68 0.56
CA GLN A 226 11.55 14.32 1.75
C GLN A 226 10.94 13.32 2.72
N ILE A 227 10.22 12.31 2.21
CA ILE A 227 9.69 11.21 3.01
C ILE A 227 10.83 10.48 3.72
N LEU A 228 11.86 10.04 2.98
CA LEU A 228 12.97 9.31 3.57
C LEU A 228 13.76 10.15 4.56
N LYS A 229 14.02 11.42 4.24
CA LYS A 229 14.69 12.35 5.17
C LYS A 229 13.93 12.46 6.49
N LYS A 230 12.60 12.64 6.43
CA LYS A 230 11.78 12.66 7.66
C LYS A 230 11.91 11.35 8.43
N LEU A 231 11.90 10.21 7.75
CA LEU A 231 12.01 8.89 8.37
C LEU A 231 13.43 8.58 8.90
N THR A 232 14.48 9.23 8.40
CA THR A 232 15.85 9.08 8.92
C THR A 232 16.12 10.02 10.10
N ASP A 233 15.63 11.26 10.05
CA ASP A 233 16.01 12.34 10.97
C ASP A 233 15.26 12.27 12.32
N THR A 234 14.13 11.56 12.37
CA THR A 234 13.23 11.66 13.51
C THR A 234 13.69 10.78 14.69
N ASN A 235 14.36 11.36 15.68
CA ASN A 235 14.63 10.73 16.99
C ASN A 235 13.43 10.77 17.96
N ARG A 236 12.24 11.19 17.48
CA ARG A 236 11.05 11.30 18.31
C ARG A 236 10.35 9.94 18.40
N SER A 237 10.26 9.42 19.62
CA SER A 237 9.39 8.31 19.96
C SER A 237 7.95 8.76 19.81
N PHE A 238 7.18 8.08 18.97
CA PHE A 238 5.74 8.28 18.97
C PHE A 238 5.02 6.94 19.19
N ALA A 239 4.43 6.80 20.38
CA ALA A 239 3.70 5.60 20.76
C ALA A 239 2.21 5.74 20.42
N CYS A 240 1.65 4.72 19.77
CA CYS A 240 0.21 4.49 19.75
C CYS A 240 -0.20 3.83 21.08
N LYS A 241 -1.34 4.20 21.67
CA LYS A 241 -1.89 3.43 22.80
C LYS A 241 -2.53 2.16 22.22
N THR A 242 -1.75 1.10 22.14
CA THR A 242 -2.28 -0.24 21.86
C THR A 242 -3.04 -0.75 23.09
N GLN A 243 -4.33 -1.06 22.94
CA GLN A 243 -4.93 -2.09 23.81
C GLN A 243 -4.18 -3.40 23.55
N LYS A 244 -4.02 -4.23 24.60
CA LYS A 244 -3.16 -5.42 24.60
C LYS A 244 -3.37 -6.29 23.35
N HIS A 245 -2.40 -6.25 22.45
CA HIS A 245 -2.39 -6.97 21.19
C HIS A 245 -1.57 -8.26 21.31
N THR A 246 -2.02 -9.32 20.63
CA THR A 246 -1.37 -10.63 20.57
C THR A 246 -0.32 -10.67 19.45
N ALA A 247 0.47 -11.74 19.34
CA ALA A 247 1.53 -11.85 18.34
C ALA A 247 1.05 -11.75 16.87
N ALA A 248 -0.26 -11.88 16.61
CA ALA A 248 -0.89 -11.68 15.31
C ALA A 248 -1.00 -10.20 14.86
N ASP A 249 -0.73 -9.24 15.76
CA ASP A 249 -0.97 -7.81 15.53
C ASP A 249 0.26 -7.01 15.05
N ARG A 250 1.39 -7.67 14.77
CA ARG A 250 2.60 -7.00 14.25
C ARG A 250 2.45 -6.51 12.79
N GLU A 251 1.39 -6.91 12.10
CA GLU A 251 1.01 -6.44 10.76
C GLU A 251 0.31 -5.06 10.79
N GLY A 252 -0.15 -4.57 11.95
CA GLY A 252 -0.78 -3.24 12.06
C GLY A 252 0.16 -2.06 11.77
N LEU A 253 1.46 -2.22 12.00
CA LEU A 253 2.48 -1.15 11.93
C LEU A 253 2.86 -0.72 10.51
N GLN A 254 2.70 -1.59 9.53
CA GLN A 254 2.94 -1.26 8.12
C GLN A 254 1.76 -0.46 7.52
N GLN A 255 0.58 -0.44 8.18
CA GLN A 255 -0.63 0.23 7.69
C GLN A 255 -0.57 1.76 7.80
N SER A 256 0.00 2.31 8.88
CA SER A 256 0.14 3.76 9.09
C SER A 256 1.13 4.39 8.10
N MET A 257 2.19 3.67 7.76
CA MET A 257 3.25 4.06 6.83
C MET A 257 2.74 4.40 5.42
N TYR A 258 1.97 3.49 4.80
CA TYR A 258 1.55 3.66 3.40
C TYR A 258 0.65 4.88 3.23
N ARG A 259 -0.18 5.15 4.24
CA ARG A 259 -1.08 6.30 4.28
C ARG A 259 -0.34 7.62 4.47
N GLU A 260 0.74 7.64 5.26
CA GLU A 260 1.56 8.85 5.40
C GLU A 260 2.36 9.15 4.13
N ILE A 261 2.83 8.13 3.41
CA ILE A 261 3.46 8.29 2.08
C ILE A 261 2.49 8.94 1.09
N GLN A 262 1.25 8.45 1.02
CA GLN A 262 0.20 9.03 0.15
C GLN A 262 -0.22 10.45 0.56
N LYS A 263 -0.10 10.80 1.84
CA LYS A 263 -0.42 12.15 2.36
C LYS A 263 0.71 13.13 2.12
N LEU A 264 1.95 12.74 2.44
CA LEU A 264 3.14 13.53 2.14
C LEU A 264 3.20 13.84 0.64
N SER A 265 2.85 12.89 -0.23
CA SER A 265 2.80 13.15 -1.68
C SER A 265 1.69 14.09 -2.17
N LYS A 266 0.72 14.46 -1.32
CA LYS A 266 -0.33 15.44 -1.66
C LYS A 266 0.05 16.87 -1.27
N ASN A 267 1.06 17.04 -0.42
CA ASN A 267 1.52 18.34 0.07
C ASN A 267 2.74 18.88 -0.69
N PHE A 268 3.21 18.16 -1.73
CA PHE A 268 4.34 18.49 -2.58
C PHE A 268 3.98 18.18 -4.04
#